data_AF-A0A522DXD0-F1
#
_entry.id   AF-A0A522DXD0-F1
#
_cell.length_a   1.000
_cell.length_b   1.000
_cell.length_c   1.000
_cell.angle_alpha   90.00
_cell.angle_beta   90.00
_cell.angle_gamma   90.00
#
_symmetry.space_group_name_H-M   'P 1'
#
loop_
_entity.id
_entity.type
_entity.pdbx_description
1 polymer ?
#
loop_
_entity_poly.entity_id
_entity_poly.type
_entity_poly.pdbx_seq_one_letter_code
_entity_poly.pdbx_strand_id
1 'polypeptide(L)'
;NHLFVFEGDGVINDFPGNYSQYRGSTVHGPQSTENDADTNKDFPDGKISSLDRELRTDNKKRQLSYKEKREFETLEKEISELTKEKQSVIRQLNSDSTAFDELQRLAVRIGEVTNLLDEKEMRWLELSELTH
;
A
#
# COMPACT_ATOMS: atom_id res chain seq x y z
N ASN A 1 15.77 1.25 -8.46
CA ASN A 1 14.61 0.39 -8.78
C ASN A 1 13.58 1.24 -9.50
N HIS A 2 13.14 0.79 -10.67
CA HIS A 2 12.19 1.49 -11.55
C HIS A 2 10.91 0.65 -11.66
N LEU A 3 9.74 1.27 -11.55
CA LEU A 3 8.44 0.61 -11.70
C LEU A 3 7.81 1.06 -13.02
N PHE A 4 7.51 0.10 -13.88
CA PHE A 4 6.76 0.34 -15.11
C PHE A 4 5.27 0.14 -14.84
N VAL A 5 4.46 1.16 -15.07
CA VAL A 5 3.02 1.08 -14.90
C VAL A 5 2.31 1.18 -16.25
N PHE A 6 1.41 0.24 -16.49
CA PHE A 6 0.63 0.12 -17.71
C PHE A 6 -0.77 0.69 -17.46
N GLU A 7 -1.10 1.80 -18.12
CA GLU A 7 -2.38 2.51 -17.91
C GLU A 7 -3.44 2.20 -18.99
N GLY A 8 -3.13 1.28 -19.92
CA GLY A 8 -4.00 0.99 -21.08
C GLY A 8 -3.59 1.82 -22.31
N ASP A 9 -4.21 1.53 -23.46
CA ASP A 9 -3.94 2.18 -24.76
C ASP A 9 -2.47 2.17 -25.26
N GLY A 10 -1.65 1.28 -24.70
CA GLY A 10 -0.23 1.17 -25.04
C GLY A 10 0.67 2.20 -24.35
N VAL A 11 0.15 2.94 -23.36
CA VAL A 11 0.92 3.93 -22.58
C VAL A 11 1.62 3.24 -21.41
N ILE A 12 2.95 3.37 -21.36
CA ILE A 12 3.81 2.87 -20.29
C ILE A 12 4.41 4.09 -19.58
N ASN A 13 4.13 4.25 -18.30
CA ASN A 13 4.72 5.29 -17.46
C ASN A 13 5.86 4.71 -16.61
N ASP A 14 7.05 5.32 -16.68
CA ASP A 14 8.18 5.02 -15.79
C ASP A 14 8.04 5.83 -14.51
N PHE A 15 7.94 5.14 -13.37
CA PHE A 15 7.93 5.79 -12.07
C PHE A 15 9.23 5.48 -11.33
N PRO A 16 10.05 6.50 -10.99
CA PRO A 16 11.25 6.32 -10.18
C PRO A 16 10.83 6.13 -8.72
N GLY A 17 10.46 4.91 -8.35
CA GLY A 17 10.00 4.58 -7.00
C GLY A 17 9.33 3.22 -6.90
N ASN A 18 8.87 2.87 -5.70
CA ASN A 18 8.18 1.60 -5.45
C ASN A 18 6.65 1.72 -5.59
N TYR A 19 5.94 0.60 -5.63
CA TYR A 19 4.50 0.53 -5.83
C TYR A 19 3.67 1.33 -4.80
N SER A 20 4.15 1.44 -3.56
CA SER A 20 3.49 2.22 -2.50
C SER A 20 3.51 3.73 -2.78
N GLN A 21 4.59 4.23 -3.38
CA GLN A 21 4.67 5.64 -3.81
C GLN A 21 3.75 5.90 -5.01
N TYR A 22 3.67 4.97 -5.96
CA TYR A 22 2.75 5.06 -7.10
C TYR A 22 1.27 5.08 -6.66
N ARG A 23 0.86 4.21 -5.72
CA ARG A 23 -0.49 4.23 -5.16
C ARG A 23 -0.79 5.52 -4.39
N GLY A 24 0.19 6.07 -3.67
CA GLY A 24 0.04 7.35 -2.98
C GLY A 24 -0.28 8.49 -3.94
N SER A 25 0.35 8.51 -5.12
CA SER A 25 0.05 9.50 -6.16
C SER A 25 -1.30 9.29 -6.85
N THR A 26 -1.81 8.05 -6.95
CA THR A 26 -3.10 7.79 -7.63
C THR A 26 -4.33 7.94 -6.73
N VAL A 27 -4.18 7.86 -5.40
CA VAL A 27 -5.28 8.08 -4.44
C VAL A 27 -5.63 9.57 -4.28
N HIS A 28 -4.70 10.48 -4.64
CA HIS A 28 -5.04 11.88 -4.92
C HIS A 28 -5.55 11.97 -6.36
N GLY A 29 -6.86 11.77 -6.53
CA GLY A 29 -7.52 11.59 -7.81
C GLY A 29 -7.22 12.66 -8.88
N PRO A 30 -7.48 12.32 -10.15
CA PRO A 30 -6.99 13.02 -11.32
C PRO A 30 -7.77 14.32 -11.55
N GLN A 31 -7.07 15.46 -11.50
CA GLN A 31 -7.56 16.64 -12.22
C GLN A 31 -6.39 17.55 -12.62
N SER A 32 -6.03 17.41 -13.89
CA SER A 32 -5.78 18.50 -14.84
C SER A 32 -4.59 19.42 -14.56
N THR A 33 -3.51 19.15 -15.28
CA THR A 33 -3.06 20.12 -16.28
C THR A 33 -2.82 19.39 -17.60
N GLU A 34 -3.86 19.33 -18.43
CA GLU A 34 -3.64 19.55 -19.86
C GLU A 34 -3.03 20.95 -19.98
N ASN A 35 -1.87 21.06 -20.62
CA ASN A 35 -1.60 22.01 -21.70
C ASN A 35 -0.24 21.67 -22.30
N ASP A 36 -0.29 21.34 -23.58
CA ASP A 36 0.67 21.67 -24.63
C ASP A 36 2.09 21.11 -24.51
N ALA A 37 2.38 20.06 -25.26
CA ALA A 37 2.78 20.10 -26.67
C ALA A 37 4.27 20.44 -26.84
N ASP A 38 4.93 19.51 -27.52
CA ASP A 38 5.94 19.81 -28.53
C ASP A 38 7.14 20.66 -28.09
N THR A 39 8.27 20.02 -27.83
CA THR A 39 9.44 20.16 -28.71
C THR A 39 10.63 19.35 -28.19
N ASN A 40 10.92 18.29 -28.93
CA ASN A 40 12.26 17.75 -29.04
C ASN A 40 13.12 18.79 -29.77
N LYS A 41 14.01 19.50 -29.08
CA LYS A 41 15.11 20.23 -29.71
C LYS A 41 16.27 20.53 -28.74
N ASP A 42 17.40 19.90 -29.06
CA ASP A 42 18.79 20.35 -28.95
C ASP A 42 19.31 21.18 -27.75
N PHE A 43 20.36 20.63 -27.12
CA PHE A 43 21.47 21.21 -26.33
C PHE A 43 21.95 22.62 -26.78
N PRO A 44 22.71 23.45 -26.00
CA PRO A 44 23.82 23.05 -25.11
C PRO A 44 24.18 23.94 -23.87
N ASP A 45 25.14 23.42 -23.08
CA ASP A 45 26.14 24.05 -22.20
C ASP A 45 25.84 25.20 -21.21
N GLY A 46 26.22 24.92 -19.95
CA GLY A 46 26.86 25.91 -19.07
C GLY A 46 26.05 26.46 -17.89
N LYS A 47 26.17 25.86 -16.70
CA LYS A 47 26.84 26.48 -15.54
C LYS A 47 26.91 25.53 -14.34
N ILE A 48 28.12 25.40 -13.85
CA ILE A 48 28.52 24.66 -12.65
C ILE A 48 28.02 25.38 -11.40
N SER A 49 27.65 24.59 -10.39
CA SER A 49 27.93 24.79 -8.96
C SER A 49 26.71 24.87 -8.06
N SER A 50 26.66 23.93 -7.11
CA SER A 50 25.84 23.92 -5.87
C SER A 50 24.61 23.01 -5.82
N LEU A 51 24.54 21.94 -6.64
CA LEU A 51 23.51 20.90 -6.47
C LEU A 51 24.08 19.47 -6.38
N ASP A 52 25.40 19.32 -6.28
CA ASP A 52 26.07 18.01 -6.28
C ASP A 52 26.40 17.47 -4.88
N ARG A 53 25.99 18.17 -3.81
CA ARG A 53 26.27 17.76 -2.43
C ARG A 53 25.06 17.21 -1.67
N GLU A 54 23.84 17.40 -2.17
CA GLU A 54 22.63 16.81 -1.57
C GLU A 54 22.22 15.47 -2.22
N LEU A 55 22.85 15.07 -3.33
CA LEU A 55 22.54 13.80 -4.00
C LEU A 55 23.33 12.60 -3.44
N ARG A 56 24.05 12.77 -2.32
CA ARG A 56 24.95 11.73 -1.77
C ARG A 56 24.53 11.15 -0.41
N THR A 57 23.27 11.26 0.00
CA THR A 57 22.83 10.67 1.28
C THR A 57 21.51 9.91 1.28
N ASP A 58 20.99 9.40 0.17
CA ASP A 58 19.77 8.58 0.23
C ASP A 58 19.95 7.21 -0.43
N ASN A 59 20.89 6.46 0.11
CA ASN A 59 20.88 4.99 0.05
C ASN A 59 20.89 4.37 1.46
N LYS A 60 20.49 5.13 2.49
CA LYS A 60 20.16 4.54 3.77
C LYS A 60 18.76 3.97 3.66
N LYS A 61 18.65 2.63 3.77
CA LYS A 61 17.37 1.94 3.95
C LYS A 61 16.49 2.74 4.92
N ARG A 62 15.34 3.21 4.44
CA ARG A 62 14.39 3.98 5.24
C ARG A 62 13.97 3.11 6.43
N GLN A 63 14.38 3.50 7.63
CA GLN A 63 13.97 2.81 8.85
C GLN A 63 12.55 3.24 9.25
N LEU A 64 11.81 2.35 9.90
CA LEU A 64 10.51 2.67 10.48
C LEU A 64 10.61 3.82 11.50
N SER A 65 9.72 4.79 11.38
CA SER A 65 9.44 5.82 12.37
C SER A 65 8.87 5.20 13.66
N TYR A 66 8.96 5.92 14.78
CA TYR A 66 8.35 5.49 16.06
C TYR A 66 6.84 5.18 15.90
N LYS A 67 6.13 6.00 15.10
CA LYS A 67 4.71 5.77 14.81
C LYS A 67 4.48 4.50 14.01
N GLU A 68 5.29 4.27 12.98
CA GLU A 68 5.20 3.07 12.12
C GLU A 68 5.59 1.79 12.88
N LYS A 69 6.56 1.87 13.81
CA LYS A 69 6.88 0.74 14.72
C LYS A 69 5.71 0.39 15.64
N ARG A 70 5.05 1.39 16.22
CA ARG A 70 3.84 1.19 17.03
C ARG A 70 2.69 0.63 16.21
N GLU A 71 2.52 1.12 14.99
CA GLU A 71 1.54 0.59 14.05
C GLU A 71 1.81 -0.89 13.75
N PHE A 72 3.06 -1.25 13.44
CA PHE A 72 3.46 -2.63 13.17
C PHE A 72 3.15 -3.59 14.34
N GLU A 73 3.53 -3.21 15.57
CA GLU A 73 3.21 -3.97 16.79
C GLU A 73 1.69 -4.11 17.02
N THR A 74 0.91 -3.09 16.64
CA THR A 74 -0.54 -3.08 16.82
C THR A 74 -1.21 -3.97 15.77
N LEU A 75 -0.79 -3.86 14.51
CA LEU A 75 -1.28 -4.68 13.41
C LEU A 75 -1.08 -6.17 13.67
N GLU A 76 0.07 -6.58 14.22
CA GLU A 76 0.32 -7.98 14.57
C GLU A 76 -0.71 -8.53 15.59
N LYS A 77 -1.04 -7.72 16.60
CA LYS A 77 -2.06 -8.08 17.61
C LYS A 77 -3.45 -8.13 16.99
N GLU A 78 -3.83 -7.11 16.23
CA GLU A 78 -5.13 -7.01 15.59
C GLU A 78 -5.36 -8.16 14.59
N ILE A 79 -4.36 -8.51 13.78
CA ILE A 79 -4.42 -9.65 12.86
C ILE A 79 -4.62 -10.96 13.63
N SER A 80 -3.90 -11.15 14.75
CA SER A 80 -4.07 -12.32 15.61
C SER A 80 -5.48 -12.40 16.21
N GLU A 81 -6.01 -11.28 16.68
CA GLU A 81 -7.36 -11.18 17.26
C GLU A 81 -8.45 -11.45 16.22
N LEU A 82 -8.36 -10.82 15.05
CA LEU A 82 -9.30 -11.03 13.94
C LEU A 82 -9.25 -12.47 13.41
N THR A 83 -8.07 -13.10 13.37
CA THR A 83 -7.94 -14.52 13.00
C THR A 83 -8.65 -15.42 14.00
N LYS A 84 -8.48 -15.16 15.30
CA LYS A 84 -9.20 -15.91 16.36
C LYS A 84 -10.70 -15.67 16.29
N GLU A 85 -11.13 -14.44 16.02
CA GLU A 85 -12.53 -14.10 15.81
C GLU A 85 -13.11 -14.88 14.64
N LYS A 86 -12.48 -14.83 13.46
CA LYS A 86 -12.89 -15.58 12.26
C LYS A 86 -13.05 -17.06 12.56
N GLN A 87 -12.08 -17.68 13.23
CA GLN A 87 -12.19 -19.07 13.64
C GLN A 87 -13.35 -19.32 14.62
N SER A 88 -13.59 -18.42 15.56
CA SER A 88 -14.73 -18.50 16.49
C SER A 88 -16.07 -18.42 15.78
N VAL A 89 -16.20 -17.50 14.82
CA VAL A 89 -17.41 -17.32 14.01
C VAL A 89 -17.65 -18.54 13.12
N ILE A 90 -16.60 -19.10 12.50
CA ILE A 90 -16.69 -20.34 11.73
C ILE A 90 -17.14 -21.51 12.63
N ARG A 91 -16.62 -21.63 13.86
CA ARG A 91 -17.08 -22.67 14.79
C ARG A 91 -18.56 -22.52 15.15
N GLN A 92 -19.03 -21.30 15.39
CA GLN A 92 -20.45 -21.01 15.64
C GLN A 92 -21.34 -21.29 14.41
N LEU A 93 -20.81 -21.12 13.20
CA LEU A 93 -21.55 -21.46 11.99
C LEU A 93 -21.75 -22.99 11.85
N ASN A 94 -20.78 -23.78 12.33
CA ASN A 94 -20.82 -25.24 12.27
C ASN A 94 -21.56 -25.89 13.47
N SER A 95 -22.09 -25.10 14.42
CA SER A 95 -22.90 -25.66 15.51
C SER A 95 -24.35 -25.84 15.09
N ASP A 96 -24.91 -27.03 15.36
CA ASP A 96 -26.28 -27.42 14.96
C ASP A 96 -27.41 -26.63 15.65
N SER A 97 -27.09 -25.61 16.46
CA SER A 97 -28.04 -24.86 17.30
C SER A 97 -28.27 -23.41 16.85
N THR A 98 -27.70 -22.99 15.72
CA THR A 98 -27.72 -21.58 15.29
C THR A 98 -28.99 -21.25 14.50
N ALA A 99 -29.72 -20.21 14.91
CA ALA A 99 -30.93 -19.78 14.21
C ALA A 99 -30.61 -19.24 12.81
N PHE A 100 -31.55 -19.34 11.84
CA PHE A 100 -31.32 -18.88 10.46
C PHE A 100 -30.84 -17.41 10.36
N ASP A 101 -31.44 -16.51 11.15
CA ASP A 101 -31.02 -15.11 11.20
C ASP A 101 -29.59 -14.93 11.76
N GLU A 102 -29.17 -15.81 12.66
CA GLU A 102 -27.80 -15.79 13.19
C GLU A 102 -26.81 -16.34 12.18
N LEU A 103 -27.17 -17.37 11.40
CA LEU A 103 -26.32 -17.88 10.32
C LEU A 103 -26.00 -16.79 9.30
N GLN A 104 -27.00 -16.00 8.90
CA GLN A 104 -26.77 -14.89 7.96
C GLN A 104 -25.86 -13.81 8.57
N ARG A 105 -26.05 -13.46 9.84
CA ARG A 105 -25.17 -12.51 10.55
C ARG A 105 -23.74 -13.01 10.66
N LEU A 106 -23.54 -14.29 11.00
CA LEU A 106 -22.22 -14.91 11.09
C LEU A 106 -21.54 -14.95 9.72
N ALA A 107 -22.27 -15.28 8.64
CA ALA A 107 -21.72 -15.28 7.28
C ALA A 107 -21.26 -13.88 6.85
N VAL A 108 -22.07 -12.84 7.10
CA VAL A 108 -21.68 -11.44 6.84
C VAL A 108 -20.43 -11.09 7.66
N ARG A 109 -20.40 -11.46 8.95
CA ARG A 109 -19.26 -11.19 9.83
C ARG A 109 -17.98 -11.86 9.36
N ILE A 110 -18.04 -13.09 8.84
CA ILE A 110 -16.87 -13.76 8.24
C ILE A 110 -16.31 -12.96 7.06
N GLY A 111 -17.19 -12.43 6.21
CA GLY A 111 -16.80 -11.56 5.09
C GLY A 111 -16.11 -10.28 5.56
N GLU A 112 -16.70 -9.58 6.53
CA GLU A 112 -16.12 -8.37 7.13
C GLU A 112 -14.75 -8.62 7.75
N VAL A 113 -14.63 -9.65 8.58
CA VAL A 113 -13.37 -10.00 9.26
C VAL A 113 -12.31 -10.43 8.25
N THR A 114 -12.70 -11.08 7.16
CA THR A 114 -11.76 -11.44 6.08
C THR A 114 -11.24 -10.20 5.37
N ASN A 115 -12.10 -9.25 4.99
CA ASN A 115 -11.66 -8.02 4.37
C ASN A 115 -10.75 -7.19 5.31
N LEU A 116 -11.08 -7.12 6.60
CA LEU A 116 -10.26 -6.44 7.60
C LEU A 116 -8.90 -7.11 7.80
N LEU A 117 -8.83 -8.43 7.75
CA LEU A 117 -7.57 -9.17 7.78
C LEU A 117 -6.72 -8.82 6.56
N ASP A 118 -7.28 -8.92 5.36
CA ASP A 118 -6.55 -8.63 4.12
C ASP A 118 -5.97 -7.21 4.13
N GLU A 119 -6.76 -6.21 4.53
CA GLU A 119 -6.29 -4.82 4.64
C GLU A 119 -5.13 -4.65 5.64
N LYS A 120 -5.24 -5.26 6.82
CA LYS A 120 -4.22 -5.16 7.88
C LYS A 120 -2.96 -5.94 7.54
N GLU A 121 -3.10 -7.12 6.95
CA GLU A 121 -1.99 -7.94 6.48
C GLU A 121 -1.20 -7.24 5.38
N MET A 122 -1.88 -6.59 4.43
CA MET A 122 -1.23 -5.79 3.39
C MET A 122 -0.42 -4.64 4.00
N ARG A 123 -0.99 -3.91 4.97
CA ARG A 123 -0.28 -2.82 5.67
C ARG A 123 0.91 -3.35 6.48
N TRP A 124 0.72 -4.47 7.18
CA TRP A 124 1.79 -5.12 7.94
C TRP A 124 2.94 -5.55 7.01
N LEU A 125 2.62 -6.11 5.84
CA LEU A 125 3.61 -6.50 4.83
C LEU A 125 4.41 -5.29 4.33
N GLU A 126 3.74 -4.19 3.98
CA GLU A 126 4.41 -2.94 3.58
C GLU A 126 5.42 -2.46 4.64
N LEU A 127 5.02 -2.50 5.92
CA LEU A 127 5.89 -2.10 7.02
C LEU A 127 7.03 -3.11 7.23
N SER A 128 6.80 -4.40 7.00
CA SER A 128 7.80 -5.46 7.16
C SER A 128 8.95 -5.32 6.14
N GLU A 129 8.64 -4.92 4.91
CA GLU A 129 9.63 -4.66 3.85
C GLU A 129 10.56 -3.48 4.20
N LEU A 130 10.08 -2.52 5.01
CA LEU A 130 10.91 -1.40 5.51
C LEU A 130 11.86 -1.83 6.63
N THR A 131 11.60 -2.99 7.27
CA THR A 131 12.48 -3.53 8.32
C THR A 131 13.62 -4.40 7.79
N HIS A 132 13.53 -4.90 6.55
CA HIS A 132 14.50 -5.82 5.93
C HIS A 132 15.61 -5.10 5.14
#